data_AF-A0A3M1YHM7-F1
#
_entry.id   AF-A0A3M1YHM7-F1
#
_cell.length_a   1.000
_cell.length_b   1.000
_cell.length_c   1.000
_cell.angle_alpha   90.00
_cell.angle_beta   90.00
_cell.angle_gamma   90.00
#
_symmetry.space_group_name_H-M   'P 1'
#
loop_
_entity.id
_entity.type
_entity.pdbx_description
1 polymer ?
#
loop_
_entity_poly.entity_id
_entity_poly.type
_entity_poly.pdbx_seq_one_letter_code
_entity_poly.pdbx_strand_id
1 'polypeptide(L)'
;PNGIIVGFDADSKCDPDYFEAIWAHFSRHPKSPAASIYFEHPLLGVDFEEGVYRAIVWYELHLRYYIDAQKWAGFPFATQTIGSSLAVRCRDYQAQGGMNRRKAGEDFYFLHKFTPLGHFGEITETRVIPSPRPSHRVPFGTGRAVQAALRQNGEWETYAPESFRDLRHFFDRVPDFFEASKSASGAILSTLPEPVQLFLESNKFNVKLAEIQSNTRQRCAFTNRFFKWMNAFMVMKFLHFSRDNYYPNVPVSEAARWLLSEAGMANPIPEDPAGLLAIYREKDRRKYAWR
;
A
#
# COMPACT_ATOMS: atom_id res chain seq x y z
N PRO A 1 -5.89 5.81 28.10
CA PRO A 1 -4.41 5.93 28.09
C PRO A 1 -3.93 6.71 26.85
N ASN A 2 -3.02 7.67 27.04
CA ASN A 2 -2.46 8.51 25.95
C ASN A 2 -1.15 7.96 25.36
N GLY A 3 -0.75 6.75 25.76
CA GLY A 3 0.47 6.11 25.27
C GLY A 3 0.43 5.79 23.77
N ILE A 4 1.60 5.45 23.24
CA ILE A 4 1.80 5.00 21.87
C ILE A 4 2.25 3.54 21.96
N ILE A 5 1.56 2.67 21.23
CA ILE A 5 1.93 1.26 21.03
C ILE A 5 2.69 1.20 19.72
N VAL A 6 3.83 0.52 19.73
CA VAL A 6 4.70 0.37 18.57
C VAL A 6 4.84 -1.11 18.25
N GLY A 7 4.58 -1.49 17.00
CA GLY A 7 4.86 -2.83 16.50
C GLY A 7 6.33 -2.93 16.14
N PHE A 8 7.05 -3.89 16.72
CA PHE A 8 8.47 -4.09 16.48
C PHE A 8 8.82 -5.58 16.62
N ASP A 9 9.54 -6.12 15.63
CA ASP A 9 9.93 -7.53 15.64
C ASP A 9 11.21 -7.75 16.46
N ALA A 10 11.33 -8.92 17.07
CA ALA A 10 12.49 -9.29 17.89
C ALA A 10 13.81 -9.35 17.09
N ASP A 11 13.73 -9.47 15.77
CA ASP A 11 14.88 -9.47 14.85
C ASP A 11 14.97 -8.22 13.99
N SER A 12 14.26 -7.14 14.35
CA SER A 12 14.43 -5.82 13.72
C SER A 12 15.47 -4.99 14.47
N LYS A 13 16.14 -4.09 13.73
CA LYS A 13 16.90 -2.96 14.29
C LYS A 13 16.15 -1.65 14.00
N CYS A 14 16.64 -0.54 14.53
CA CYS A 14 16.11 0.79 14.21
C CYS A 14 17.23 1.85 14.28
N ASP A 15 16.96 3.03 13.74
CA ASP A 15 17.85 4.19 13.92
C ASP A 15 17.83 4.64 15.41
N PRO A 16 18.91 5.26 15.92
CA PRO A 16 19.04 5.60 17.34
C PRO A 16 17.94 6.53 17.90
N ASP A 17 17.33 7.35 17.05
CA ASP A 17 16.29 8.32 17.40
C ASP A 17 14.85 7.74 17.34
N TYR A 18 14.71 6.42 17.24
CA TYR A 18 13.44 5.73 17.00
C TYR A 18 12.26 6.22 17.86
N PHE A 19 12.42 6.17 19.19
CA PHE A 19 11.34 6.58 20.10
C PHE A 19 11.12 8.09 20.10
N GLU A 20 12.18 8.88 19.94
CA GLU A 20 12.09 10.35 19.90
C GLU A 20 11.31 10.81 18.68
N ALA A 21 11.60 10.24 17.50
CA ALA A 21 10.90 10.54 16.26
C ALA A 21 9.41 10.16 16.32
N ILE A 22 9.10 8.97 16.85
CA ILE A 22 7.72 8.51 17.04
C ILE A 22 6.97 9.44 18.01
N TRP A 23 7.57 9.74 19.17
CA TRP A 23 6.97 10.63 20.16
C TRP A 23 6.72 12.03 19.58
N ALA A 24 7.71 12.59 18.88
CA ALA A 24 7.61 13.89 18.22
C ALA A 24 6.48 13.91 17.19
N HIS A 25 6.30 12.86 16.39
CA HIS A 25 5.20 12.76 15.43
C HIS A 25 3.84 12.83 16.11
N PHE A 26 3.57 11.98 17.10
CA PHE A 26 2.26 11.94 17.77
C PHE A 26 1.97 13.17 18.63
N SER A 27 3.02 13.89 19.06
CA SER A 27 2.94 15.19 19.72
C SER A 27 2.57 16.31 18.74
N ARG A 28 3.23 16.35 17.56
CA ARG A 28 2.93 17.29 16.47
C ARG A 28 1.55 17.04 15.84
N HIS A 29 1.11 15.78 15.82
CA HIS A 29 -0.14 15.35 15.20
C HIS A 29 -1.08 14.71 16.24
N PRO A 30 -1.69 15.49 17.15
CA PRO A 30 -2.51 14.96 18.26
C PRO A 30 -3.80 14.24 17.81
N LYS A 31 -4.22 14.46 16.54
CA LYS A 31 -5.36 13.79 15.90
C LYS A 31 -4.96 12.54 15.14
N SER A 32 -3.67 12.26 14.94
CA SER A 32 -3.24 11.04 14.25
C SER A 32 -3.56 9.82 15.12
N PRO A 33 -4.34 8.85 14.62
CA PRO A 33 -4.68 7.65 15.36
C PRO A 33 -3.59 6.58 15.26
N ALA A 34 -2.93 6.50 14.11
CA ALA A 34 -1.88 5.55 13.79
C ALA A 34 -0.96 6.13 12.71
N ALA A 35 0.25 5.60 12.64
CA ALA A 35 1.21 5.92 11.61
C ALA A 35 1.98 4.68 11.15
N SER A 36 2.33 4.62 9.87
CA SER A 36 3.41 3.75 9.40
C SER A 36 4.74 4.41 9.71
N ILE A 37 5.77 3.58 9.94
CA ILE A 37 7.14 4.03 10.14
C ILE A 37 7.93 3.64 8.90
N TYR A 38 8.82 4.52 8.46
CA TYR A 38 9.71 4.24 7.35
C TYR A 38 10.61 3.05 7.69
N PHE A 39 10.90 2.22 6.68
CA PHE A 39 11.71 1.02 6.85
C PHE A 39 12.70 0.87 5.70
N GLU A 40 13.78 0.14 5.94
CA GLU A 40 14.65 -0.41 4.90
C GLU A 40 15.18 -1.76 5.35
N HIS A 41 15.12 -2.77 4.49
CA HIS A 41 15.83 -4.01 4.75
C HIS A 41 17.33 -3.83 4.46
N PRO A 42 18.21 -4.54 5.20
CA PRO A 42 19.63 -4.57 4.87
C PRO A 42 19.81 -5.27 3.52
N LEU A 43 20.57 -4.64 2.63
CA LEU A 43 20.85 -5.15 1.27
C LEU A 43 22.18 -5.90 1.19
N LEU A 44 22.93 -5.94 2.29
CA LEU A 44 24.21 -6.62 2.44
C LEU A 44 24.39 -6.96 3.92
N GLY A 45 25.21 -7.98 4.20
CA GLY A 45 25.59 -8.35 5.56
C GLY A 45 26.25 -9.72 5.60
N VAL A 46 26.61 -10.16 6.81
CA VAL A 46 27.32 -11.44 7.04
C VAL A 46 26.42 -12.53 7.61
N ASP A 47 25.20 -12.17 8.02
CA ASP A 47 24.29 -13.08 8.73
C ASP A 47 23.58 -14.08 7.80
N PHE A 48 23.59 -13.84 6.48
CA PHE A 48 22.86 -14.61 5.48
C PHE A 48 23.66 -14.75 4.18
N GLU A 49 23.27 -15.71 3.34
CA GLU A 49 23.83 -15.87 2.00
C GLU A 49 23.47 -14.69 1.08
N GLU A 50 24.32 -14.39 0.10
CA GLU A 50 24.11 -13.30 -0.87
C GLU A 50 22.74 -13.36 -1.57
N GLY A 51 22.24 -14.57 -1.84
CA GLY A 51 20.92 -14.78 -2.43
C GLY A 51 19.78 -14.18 -1.60
N VAL A 52 19.89 -14.16 -0.27
CA VAL A 52 18.89 -13.56 0.63
C VAL A 52 18.84 -12.05 0.45
N TYR A 53 20.02 -11.43 0.39
CA TYR A 53 20.14 -9.99 0.18
C TYR A 53 19.68 -9.57 -1.22
N ARG A 54 19.98 -10.37 -2.24
CA ARG A 54 19.45 -10.15 -3.59
C ARG A 54 17.92 -10.29 -3.63
N ALA A 55 17.38 -11.31 -2.97
CA ALA A 55 15.93 -11.52 -2.90
C ALA A 55 15.19 -10.37 -2.20
N ILE A 56 15.78 -9.81 -1.13
CA ILE A 56 15.10 -8.72 -0.39
C ILE A 56 15.07 -7.40 -1.16
N VAL A 57 16.07 -7.13 -2.02
CA VAL A 57 16.03 -5.98 -2.94
C VAL A 57 14.75 -6.01 -3.78
N TRP A 58 14.48 -7.16 -4.41
CA TRP A 58 13.32 -7.33 -5.27
C TRP A 58 12.00 -7.22 -4.52
N TYR A 59 11.90 -7.88 -3.36
CA TYR A 59 10.69 -7.83 -2.56
C TYR A 59 10.39 -6.42 -2.04
N GLU A 60 11.41 -5.72 -1.55
CA GLU A 60 11.21 -4.35 -1.08
C GLU A 60 10.83 -3.41 -2.24
N LEU A 61 11.45 -3.58 -3.42
CA LEU A 61 11.08 -2.83 -4.61
C LEU A 61 9.60 -3.08 -4.97
N HIS A 62 9.14 -4.33 -4.89
CA HIS A 62 7.72 -4.68 -5.07
C HIS A 62 6.82 -3.98 -4.06
N LEU A 63 7.16 -3.99 -2.77
CA LEU A 63 6.37 -3.31 -1.73
C LEU A 63 6.23 -1.81 -2.01
N ARG A 64 7.33 -1.15 -2.41
CA ARG A 64 7.33 0.29 -2.72
C ARG A 64 6.53 0.59 -3.97
N TYR A 65 6.79 -0.12 -5.07
CA TYR A 65 6.00 -0.03 -6.30
C TYR A 65 4.50 -0.23 -6.03
N TYR A 66 4.13 -1.28 -5.28
CA TYR A 66 2.73 -1.61 -5.02
C TYR A 66 1.97 -0.50 -4.31
N ILE A 67 2.57 0.15 -3.32
CA ILE A 67 1.95 1.27 -2.61
C ILE A 67 1.96 2.54 -3.45
N ASP A 68 3.06 2.82 -4.14
CA ASP A 68 3.17 4.01 -4.97
C ASP A 68 2.25 3.98 -6.19
N ALA A 69 2.09 2.81 -6.82
CA ALA A 69 1.16 2.65 -7.94
C ALA A 69 -0.30 2.86 -7.50
N GLN A 70 -0.66 2.45 -6.27
CA GLN A 70 -1.97 2.77 -5.70
C GLN A 70 -2.13 4.27 -5.41
N LYS A 71 -1.10 4.93 -4.86
CA LYS A 71 -1.11 6.39 -4.64
C LYS A 71 -1.25 7.12 -5.97
N TRP A 72 -0.49 6.72 -7.00
CA TRP A 72 -0.56 7.25 -8.37
C TRP A 72 -1.93 7.04 -9.01
N ALA A 73 -2.56 5.88 -8.77
CA ALA A 73 -3.92 5.62 -9.24
C ALA A 73 -4.99 6.47 -8.53
N GLY A 74 -4.64 7.17 -7.44
CA GLY A 74 -5.58 8.00 -6.68
C GLY A 74 -6.26 7.30 -5.51
N PHE A 75 -5.74 6.15 -5.06
CA PHE A 75 -6.27 5.48 -3.86
C PHE A 75 -5.83 6.21 -2.58
N PRO A 76 -6.75 6.78 -1.77
CA PRO A 76 -6.39 7.67 -0.67
C PRO A 76 -5.86 6.96 0.58
N PHE A 77 -5.97 5.62 0.64
CA PHE A 77 -5.60 4.82 1.82
C PHE A 77 -4.39 3.92 1.59
N ALA A 78 -3.62 4.20 0.53
CA ALA A 78 -2.38 3.49 0.20
C ALA A 78 -1.28 3.84 1.22
N THR A 79 -0.89 2.86 2.03
CA THR A 79 0.23 2.96 2.98
C THR A 79 0.95 1.62 3.06
N GLN A 80 2.23 1.66 3.38
CA GLN A 80 2.98 0.46 3.75
C GLN A 80 2.35 -0.19 4.98
N THR A 81 2.28 -1.52 4.97
CA THR A 81 1.66 -2.33 6.03
C THR A 81 2.63 -3.40 6.55
N ILE A 82 3.78 -2.96 7.06
CA ILE A 82 4.77 -3.84 7.68
C ILE A 82 4.55 -3.89 9.18
N GLY A 83 4.34 -5.08 9.73
CA GLY A 83 4.04 -5.31 11.15
C GLY A 83 5.07 -4.73 12.12
N SER A 84 6.35 -4.81 11.79
CA SER A 84 7.44 -4.23 12.59
C SER A 84 7.62 -2.73 12.41
N SER A 85 6.81 -2.08 11.57
CA SER A 85 6.97 -0.68 11.19
C SER A 85 5.66 0.10 11.31
N LEU A 86 4.99 -0.04 12.46
CA LEU A 86 3.74 0.65 12.76
C LEU A 86 3.71 1.22 14.18
N ALA A 87 2.97 2.31 14.35
CA ALA A 87 2.67 2.89 15.65
C ALA A 87 1.20 3.29 15.73
N VAL A 88 0.58 3.13 16.90
CA VAL A 88 -0.84 3.42 17.13
C VAL A 88 -1.03 4.04 18.51
N ARG A 89 -1.92 5.01 18.62
CA ARG A 89 -2.28 5.60 19.90
C ARG A 89 -3.14 4.63 20.70
N CYS A 90 -2.86 4.43 21.98
CA CYS A 90 -3.58 3.46 22.82
C CYS A 90 -5.10 3.62 22.76
N ARG A 91 -5.60 4.86 22.86
CA ARG A 91 -7.04 5.14 22.82
C ARG A 91 -7.68 4.68 21.51
N ASP A 92 -6.99 4.86 20.39
CA ASP A 92 -7.48 4.55 19.05
C ASP A 92 -7.37 3.05 18.78
N TYR A 93 -6.30 2.40 19.28
CA TYR A 93 -6.19 0.94 19.32
C TYR A 93 -7.38 0.29 20.02
N GLN A 94 -7.74 0.80 21.21
CA GLN A 94 -8.88 0.31 21.99
C GLN A 94 -10.21 0.57 21.27
N ALA A 95 -10.38 1.77 20.71
CA ALA A 95 -11.60 2.13 19.96
C ALA A 95 -11.81 1.26 18.71
N GLN A 96 -10.73 0.80 18.08
CA GLN A 96 -10.76 -0.11 16.92
C GLN A 96 -10.78 -1.61 17.29
N GLY A 97 -11.00 -1.93 18.58
CA GLY A 97 -11.09 -3.31 19.07
C GLY A 97 -9.77 -4.07 19.08
N GLY A 98 -8.64 -3.36 19.04
CA GLY A 98 -7.29 -3.93 19.09
C GLY A 98 -6.86 -4.70 17.84
N MET A 99 -5.80 -5.52 18.02
CA MET A 99 -5.26 -6.39 16.98
C MET A 99 -6.27 -7.47 16.59
N ASN A 100 -6.31 -7.83 15.31
CA ASN A 100 -7.20 -8.88 14.84
C ASN A 100 -6.62 -10.28 15.16
N ARG A 101 -7.47 -11.31 15.16
CA ARG A 101 -7.09 -12.70 15.47
C ARG A 101 -6.71 -13.51 14.21
N ARG A 102 -6.48 -12.84 13.07
CA ARG A 102 -6.09 -13.54 11.84
C ARG A 102 -4.65 -14.04 12.01
N LYS A 103 -4.37 -15.19 11.41
CA LYS A 103 -3.05 -15.84 11.50
C LYS A 103 -2.06 -15.36 10.44
N ALA A 104 -2.50 -14.47 9.56
CA ALA A 104 -1.67 -13.88 8.53
C ALA A 104 -2.32 -12.58 8.05
N GLY A 105 -1.50 -11.55 7.83
CA GLY A 105 -1.92 -10.24 7.31
C GLY A 105 -2.66 -9.43 8.32
N GLU A 106 -2.46 -9.79 9.58
CA GLU A 106 -2.90 -9.05 10.72
C GLU A 106 -2.53 -7.58 10.58
N ASP A 107 -1.30 -7.26 10.13
CA ASP A 107 -0.81 -5.89 9.91
C ASP A 107 -1.66 -5.12 8.89
N PHE A 108 -1.89 -5.73 7.72
CA PHE A 108 -2.73 -5.18 6.65
C PHE A 108 -4.14 -4.88 7.16
N TYR A 109 -4.80 -5.89 7.74
CA TYR A 109 -6.16 -5.71 8.26
C TYR A 109 -6.21 -4.75 9.44
N PHE A 110 -5.16 -4.67 10.24
CA PHE A 110 -5.07 -3.80 11.40
C PHE A 110 -4.92 -2.34 10.98
N LEU A 111 -3.94 -2.02 10.13
CA LEU A 111 -3.70 -0.65 9.67
C LEU A 111 -4.86 -0.08 8.85
N HIS A 112 -5.53 -0.93 8.06
CA HIS A 112 -6.71 -0.50 7.30
C HIS A 112 -7.94 -0.19 8.15
N LYS A 113 -7.92 -0.44 9.46
CA LYS A 113 -8.93 0.12 10.38
C LYS A 113 -8.74 1.63 10.57
N PHE A 114 -7.51 2.11 10.45
CA PHE A 114 -7.14 3.49 10.79
C PHE A 114 -7.05 4.40 9.58
N THR A 115 -6.61 3.90 8.42
CA THR A 115 -6.50 4.72 7.20
C THR A 115 -7.81 5.46 6.84
N PRO A 116 -9.02 4.87 6.98
CA PRO A 116 -10.27 5.57 6.65
C PRO A 116 -10.79 6.50 7.75
N LEU A 117 -10.12 6.57 8.91
CA LEU A 117 -10.46 7.52 9.99
C LEU A 117 -9.90 8.92 9.71
N GLY A 118 -8.99 9.03 8.73
CA GLY A 118 -8.24 10.25 8.45
C GLY A 118 -7.05 10.43 9.41
N HIS A 119 -6.19 11.40 9.08
CA HIS A 119 -5.00 11.75 9.87
C HIS A 119 -4.01 10.59 10.10
N PHE A 120 -4.09 9.52 9.31
CA PHE A 120 -3.07 8.48 9.33
C PHE A 120 -1.70 9.09 8.97
N GLY A 121 -0.68 8.81 9.77
CA GLY A 121 0.66 9.37 9.61
C GLY A 121 1.62 8.47 8.83
N GLU A 122 2.63 9.08 8.23
CA GLU A 122 3.83 8.37 7.75
C GLU A 122 5.04 9.05 8.43
N ILE A 123 5.72 8.32 9.31
CA ILE A 123 6.92 8.76 10.05
C ILE A 123 8.13 8.41 9.20
N THR A 124 8.84 9.43 8.73
CA THR A 124 9.99 9.27 7.80
C THR A 124 11.29 9.78 8.39
N GLU A 125 11.25 10.33 9.61
CA GLU A 125 12.39 10.90 10.31
C GLU A 125 13.33 9.81 10.87
N THR A 126 12.75 8.70 11.37
CA THR A 126 13.49 7.49 11.79
C THR A 126 13.23 6.33 10.83
N ARG A 127 13.99 5.24 11.00
CA ARG A 127 13.81 3.99 10.25
C ARG A 127 13.72 2.77 11.15
N VAL A 128 12.88 1.80 10.75
CA VAL A 128 12.98 0.40 11.17
C VAL A 128 13.81 -0.37 10.14
N ILE A 129 14.64 -1.29 10.62
CA ILE A 129 15.50 -2.13 9.77
C ILE A 129 15.08 -3.58 10.00
N PRO A 130 14.06 -4.09 9.28
CA PRO A 130 13.61 -5.46 9.44
C PRO A 130 14.65 -6.45 8.90
N SER A 131 14.79 -7.58 9.58
CA SER A 131 15.64 -8.67 9.12
C SER A 131 15.15 -9.26 7.78
N PRO A 132 16.04 -9.56 6.83
CA PRO A 132 15.69 -10.16 5.55
C PRO A 132 15.54 -11.69 5.66
N ARG A 133 15.48 -12.26 6.88
CA ARG A 133 15.53 -13.72 7.07
C ARG A 133 14.44 -14.46 6.28
N PRO A 134 14.77 -15.58 5.61
CA PRO A 134 13.76 -16.48 5.07
C PRO A 134 12.88 -17.09 6.18
N SER A 135 11.60 -17.35 5.91
CA SER A 135 10.67 -17.92 6.89
C SER A 135 9.50 -18.69 6.25
N HIS A 136 9.13 -19.80 6.90
CA HIS A 136 7.94 -20.61 6.60
C HIS A 136 6.76 -20.35 7.54
N ARG A 137 6.94 -19.50 8.56
CA ARG A 137 6.00 -19.43 9.69
C ARG A 137 4.62 -18.90 9.32
N VAL A 138 4.55 -18.14 8.22
CA VAL A 138 3.33 -17.48 7.73
C VAL A 138 3.22 -17.62 6.21
N PRO A 139 1.99 -17.62 5.67
CA PRO A 139 1.76 -17.80 4.23
C PRO A 139 2.18 -16.59 3.37
N PHE A 140 2.51 -15.45 3.98
CA PHE A 140 2.97 -14.24 3.30
C PHE A 140 3.74 -13.31 4.26
N GLY A 141 4.43 -12.31 3.73
CA GLY A 141 5.34 -11.42 4.47
C GLY A 141 6.81 -11.62 4.08
N THR A 142 7.70 -10.78 4.63
CA THR A 142 9.11 -10.67 4.22
C THR A 142 9.82 -12.01 4.08
N GLY A 143 9.82 -12.83 5.14
CA GLY A 143 10.56 -14.09 5.10
C GLY A 143 9.97 -15.12 4.13
N ARG A 144 8.65 -15.10 3.90
CA ARG A 144 8.01 -15.97 2.91
C ARG A 144 8.35 -15.53 1.50
N ALA A 145 8.37 -14.22 1.26
CA ALA A 145 8.73 -13.63 -0.01
C ALA A 145 10.19 -13.93 -0.37
N VAL A 146 11.14 -13.62 0.52
CA VAL A 146 12.56 -13.94 0.33
C VAL A 146 12.76 -15.41 0.00
N GLN A 147 12.08 -16.30 0.73
CA GLN A 147 12.16 -17.72 0.46
C GLN A 147 11.62 -18.13 -0.92
N ALA A 148 10.53 -17.53 -1.38
CA ALA A 148 9.98 -17.80 -2.70
C ALA A 148 10.96 -17.33 -3.80
N ALA A 149 11.53 -16.13 -3.64
CA ALA A 149 12.53 -15.59 -4.55
C ALA A 149 13.77 -16.48 -4.66
N LEU A 150 14.26 -17.02 -3.54
CA LEU A 150 15.39 -17.95 -3.52
C LEU A 150 15.15 -19.21 -4.36
N ARG A 151 13.89 -19.61 -4.58
CA ARG A 151 13.53 -20.78 -5.40
C ARG A 151 13.38 -20.45 -6.89
N GLN A 152 13.14 -19.19 -7.24
CA GLN A 152 12.81 -18.74 -8.60
C GLN A 152 14.00 -18.11 -9.35
N ASN A 153 15.21 -18.23 -8.80
CA ASN A 153 16.46 -17.78 -9.41
C ASN A 153 16.53 -16.30 -9.82
N GLY A 154 15.73 -15.43 -9.20
CA GLY A 154 16.04 -14.00 -9.10
C GLY A 154 15.17 -13.02 -9.88
N GLU A 155 14.07 -13.43 -10.50
CA GLU A 155 13.08 -12.49 -11.06
C GLU A 155 11.85 -12.44 -10.16
N TRP A 156 11.46 -11.23 -9.76
CA TRP A 156 10.26 -11.00 -8.94
C TRP A 156 9.19 -10.35 -9.79
N GLU A 157 8.03 -10.98 -9.84
CA GLU A 157 6.89 -10.48 -10.59
C GLU A 157 5.96 -9.63 -9.72
N THR A 158 5.30 -8.66 -10.34
CA THR A 158 4.35 -7.75 -9.70
C THR A 158 3.18 -7.43 -10.62
N TYR A 159 2.15 -6.76 -10.08
CA TYR A 159 0.99 -6.33 -10.86
C TYR A 159 1.38 -5.38 -12.00
N ALA A 160 0.84 -5.67 -13.18
CA ALA A 160 1.08 -4.90 -14.39
C ALA A 160 0.59 -3.43 -14.26
N PRO A 161 1.35 -2.46 -14.81
CA PRO A 161 0.96 -1.04 -14.89
C PRO A 161 -0.46 -0.77 -15.37
N GLU A 162 -0.93 -1.55 -16.34
CA GLU A 162 -2.26 -1.46 -16.95
C GLU A 162 -3.37 -1.58 -15.90
N SER A 163 -3.18 -2.47 -14.91
CA SER A 163 -4.15 -2.61 -13.81
C SER A 163 -4.26 -1.32 -12.99
N PHE A 164 -3.17 -0.59 -12.78
CA PHE A 164 -3.20 0.69 -12.06
C PHE A 164 -3.71 1.84 -12.91
N ARG A 165 -3.47 1.83 -14.23
CA ARG A 165 -4.09 2.77 -15.18
C ARG A 165 -5.61 2.64 -15.17
N ASP A 166 -6.11 1.41 -15.17
CA ASP A 166 -7.54 1.13 -15.06
C ASP A 166 -8.15 1.64 -13.75
N LEU A 167 -7.47 1.41 -12.62
CA LEU A 167 -7.88 1.97 -11.33
C LEU A 167 -7.88 3.49 -11.35
N ARG A 168 -6.88 4.12 -11.97
CA ARG A 168 -6.82 5.58 -12.10
C ARG A 168 -8.01 6.12 -12.87
N HIS A 169 -8.29 5.55 -14.04
CA HIS A 169 -9.45 5.90 -14.83
C HIS A 169 -10.76 5.74 -14.06
N PHE A 170 -10.86 4.73 -13.18
CA PHE A 170 -12.02 4.59 -12.32
C PHE A 170 -12.09 5.66 -11.22
N PHE A 171 -10.99 5.87 -10.49
CA PHE A 171 -10.94 6.78 -9.35
C PHE A 171 -11.13 8.23 -9.75
N ASP A 172 -10.65 8.64 -10.93
CA ASP A 172 -10.88 9.97 -11.49
C ASP A 172 -12.37 10.25 -11.75
N ARG A 173 -13.18 9.21 -11.99
CA ARG A 173 -14.63 9.34 -12.22
C ARG A 173 -15.47 9.24 -10.95
N VAL A 174 -14.86 8.95 -9.80
CA VAL A 174 -15.57 8.86 -8.50
C VAL A 174 -16.42 10.11 -8.20
N PRO A 175 -15.89 11.34 -8.38
CA PRO A 175 -16.66 12.55 -8.10
C PRO A 175 -17.92 12.72 -8.97
N ASP A 176 -17.95 12.11 -10.17
CA ASP A 176 -19.07 12.23 -11.12
C ASP A 176 -20.28 11.41 -10.68
N PHE A 177 -20.04 10.32 -9.94
CA PHE A 177 -21.10 9.48 -9.41
C PHE A 177 -21.90 10.13 -8.28
N PHE A 178 -21.44 11.25 -7.68
CA PHE A 178 -22.13 11.84 -6.53
C PHE A 178 -23.54 12.35 -6.89
N GLU A 179 -23.68 13.05 -8.02
CA GLU A 179 -24.94 13.68 -8.47
C GLU A 179 -25.58 12.95 -9.66
N ALA A 180 -24.92 11.93 -10.19
CA ALA A 180 -25.41 11.17 -11.32
C ALA A 180 -26.72 10.44 -11.00
N SER A 181 -27.73 10.63 -11.85
CA SER A 181 -28.92 9.77 -11.87
C SER A 181 -28.53 8.32 -12.18
N LYS A 182 -29.46 7.37 -12.02
CA LYS A 182 -29.21 5.95 -12.35
C LYS A 182 -28.78 5.76 -13.82
N SER A 183 -29.43 6.47 -14.74
CA SER A 183 -29.09 6.42 -16.17
C SER A 183 -27.71 7.04 -16.44
N ALA A 184 -27.42 8.20 -15.84
CA ALA A 184 -26.12 8.85 -15.96
C ALA A 184 -24.98 7.98 -15.37
N SER A 185 -25.23 7.31 -14.25
CA SER A 185 -24.26 6.38 -13.64
C SER A 185 -23.94 5.21 -14.57
N GLY A 186 -24.95 4.66 -15.27
CA GLY A 186 -24.74 3.62 -16.28
C GLY A 186 -23.88 4.11 -17.45
N ALA A 187 -24.11 5.34 -17.92
CA ALA A 187 -23.28 5.94 -18.97
C ALA A 187 -21.83 6.13 -18.52
N ILE A 188 -21.58 6.60 -17.28
CA ILE A 188 -20.23 6.69 -16.73
C ILE A 188 -19.57 5.31 -16.70
N LEU A 189 -20.27 4.28 -16.20
CA LEU A 189 -19.74 2.91 -16.14
C LEU A 189 -19.34 2.37 -17.52
N SER A 190 -20.13 2.62 -18.56
CA SER A 190 -19.79 2.18 -19.92
C SER A 190 -18.53 2.83 -20.52
N THR A 191 -18.06 3.93 -19.92
CA THR A 191 -16.81 4.60 -20.35
C THR A 191 -15.57 4.10 -19.60
N LEU A 192 -15.74 3.27 -18.58
CA LEU A 192 -14.62 2.71 -17.82
C LEU A 192 -13.95 1.56 -18.61
N PRO A 193 -12.69 1.23 -18.32
CA PRO A 193 -12.05 0.05 -18.89
C PRO A 193 -12.83 -1.24 -18.60
N GLU A 194 -12.82 -2.18 -19.54
CA GLU A 194 -13.56 -3.45 -19.42
C GLU A 194 -13.25 -4.22 -18.12
N PRO A 195 -11.98 -4.35 -17.65
CA PRO A 195 -11.69 -5.04 -16.40
C PRO A 195 -12.40 -4.40 -15.20
N VAL A 196 -12.49 -3.07 -15.18
CA VAL A 196 -13.20 -2.32 -14.13
C VAL A 196 -14.70 -2.60 -14.22
N GLN A 197 -15.29 -2.56 -15.42
CA GLN A 197 -16.72 -2.81 -15.60
C GLN A 197 -17.13 -4.18 -15.04
N LEU A 198 -16.44 -5.25 -15.44
CA LEU A 198 -16.74 -6.61 -14.99
C LEU A 198 -16.47 -6.81 -13.49
N PHE A 199 -15.41 -6.21 -12.96
CA PHE A 199 -15.15 -6.24 -11.52
C PHE A 199 -16.24 -5.53 -10.72
N LEU A 200 -16.71 -4.38 -11.17
CA LEU A 200 -17.78 -3.64 -10.50
C LEU A 200 -19.12 -4.38 -10.58
N GLU A 201 -19.42 -5.02 -11.71
CA GLU A 201 -20.62 -5.84 -11.87
C GLU A 201 -20.62 -7.04 -10.91
N SER A 202 -19.53 -7.82 -10.89
CA SER A 202 -19.38 -8.98 -10.02
C SER A 202 -19.45 -8.63 -8.52
N ASN A 203 -19.09 -7.40 -8.15
CA ASN A 203 -19.19 -6.87 -6.79
C ASN A 203 -20.47 -6.05 -6.52
N LYS A 204 -21.48 -6.13 -7.40
CA LYS A 204 -22.79 -5.48 -7.27
C LYS A 204 -22.68 -3.97 -7.05
N PHE A 205 -21.74 -3.30 -7.72
CA PHE A 205 -21.45 -1.89 -7.53
C PHE A 205 -22.68 -0.99 -7.66
N ASN A 206 -23.57 -1.24 -8.62
CA ASN A 206 -24.79 -0.46 -8.80
C ASN A 206 -25.67 -0.38 -7.53
N VAL A 207 -25.79 -1.49 -6.80
CA VAL A 207 -26.53 -1.53 -5.53
C VAL A 207 -25.81 -0.72 -4.47
N LYS A 208 -24.49 -0.88 -4.40
CA LYS A 208 -23.66 -0.18 -3.42
C LYS A 208 -23.59 1.33 -3.68
N LEU A 209 -23.52 1.74 -4.93
CA LEU A 209 -23.51 3.13 -5.35
C LEU A 209 -24.82 3.82 -4.93
N ALA A 210 -25.97 3.21 -5.21
CA ALA A 210 -27.27 3.74 -4.77
C ALA A 210 -27.39 3.87 -3.24
N GLU A 211 -26.87 2.89 -2.49
CA GLU A 211 -26.77 2.98 -1.03
C GLU A 211 -25.89 4.16 -0.59
N ILE A 212 -24.73 4.36 -1.22
CA ILE A 212 -23.82 5.46 -0.87
C ILE A 212 -24.46 6.82 -1.17
N GLN A 213 -25.03 6.98 -2.37
CA GLN A 213 -25.71 8.21 -2.79
C GLN A 213 -26.86 8.56 -1.83
N SER A 214 -27.74 7.60 -1.51
CA SER A 214 -28.88 7.85 -0.61
C SER A 214 -28.48 8.22 0.82
N ASN A 215 -27.28 7.83 1.26
CA ASN A 215 -26.78 8.08 2.61
C ASN A 215 -25.79 9.25 2.71
N THR A 216 -25.59 10.02 1.64
CA THR A 216 -24.65 11.14 1.62
C THR A 216 -25.25 12.37 0.95
N ARG A 217 -25.01 13.56 1.53
CA ARG A 217 -25.51 14.86 1.03
C ARG A 217 -24.40 15.82 0.62
N GLN A 218 -23.16 15.43 0.83
CA GLN A 218 -21.98 16.24 0.54
C GLN A 218 -20.96 15.40 -0.22
N ARG A 219 -20.30 16.01 -1.20
CA ARG A 219 -19.32 15.32 -2.07
C ARG A 219 -18.19 14.67 -1.27
N CYS A 220 -17.68 15.34 -0.24
CA CYS A 220 -16.64 14.78 0.63
C CYS A 220 -17.11 13.54 1.40
N ALA A 221 -18.35 13.54 1.90
CA ALA A 221 -18.95 12.40 2.59
C ALA A 221 -19.19 11.22 1.65
N PHE A 222 -19.62 11.50 0.41
CA PHE A 222 -19.74 10.52 -0.66
C PHE A 222 -18.40 9.85 -0.96
N THR A 223 -17.37 10.64 -1.29
CA THR A 223 -16.03 10.12 -1.60
C THR A 223 -15.46 9.30 -0.46
N ASN A 224 -15.60 9.76 0.79
CA ASN A 224 -15.16 9.01 1.96
C ASN A 224 -15.90 7.67 2.11
N ARG A 225 -17.22 7.64 1.92
CA ARG A 225 -18.00 6.40 2.00
C ARG A 225 -17.70 5.46 0.83
N PHE A 226 -17.45 6.00 -0.37
CA PHE A 226 -16.99 5.26 -1.53
C PHE A 226 -15.68 4.54 -1.25
N PHE A 227 -14.63 5.24 -0.81
CA PHE A 227 -13.33 4.60 -0.55
C PHE A 227 -13.32 3.71 0.69
N LYS A 228 -14.28 3.86 1.62
CA LYS A 228 -14.52 2.85 2.68
C LYS A 228 -15.04 1.53 2.11
N TRP A 229 -15.86 1.59 1.06
CA TRP A 229 -16.28 0.40 0.33
C TRP A 229 -15.17 -0.11 -0.59
N MET A 230 -14.64 0.73 -1.47
CA MET A 230 -13.49 0.46 -2.34
C MET A 230 -12.19 0.58 -1.52
N ASN A 231 -12.09 -0.21 -0.47
CA ASN A 231 -10.94 -0.24 0.44
C ASN A 231 -9.77 -1.03 -0.17
N ALA A 232 -8.65 -1.11 0.55
CA ALA A 232 -7.44 -1.78 0.07
C ALA A 232 -7.66 -3.26 -0.26
N PHE A 233 -8.61 -3.93 0.41
CA PHE A 233 -8.96 -5.31 0.09
C PHE A 233 -9.71 -5.41 -1.25
N MET A 234 -10.58 -4.44 -1.57
CA MET A 234 -11.21 -4.36 -2.89
C MET A 234 -10.19 -4.01 -3.99
N VAL A 235 -9.25 -3.11 -3.71
CA VAL A 235 -8.13 -2.82 -4.62
C VAL A 235 -7.31 -4.07 -4.89
N MET A 236 -6.89 -4.80 -3.85
CA MET A 236 -6.17 -6.07 -4.01
C MET A 236 -6.97 -7.11 -4.81
N LYS A 237 -8.28 -7.23 -4.55
CA LYS A 237 -9.16 -8.13 -5.33
C LYS A 237 -9.26 -7.73 -6.79
N PHE A 238 -9.34 -6.43 -7.09
CA PHE A 238 -9.32 -5.95 -8.47
C PHE A 238 -7.99 -6.31 -9.14
N LEU A 239 -6.86 -6.06 -8.48
CA LEU A 239 -5.55 -6.37 -9.04
C LEU A 239 -5.37 -7.89 -9.30
N HIS A 240 -5.89 -8.76 -8.43
CA HIS A 240 -5.95 -10.20 -8.70
C HIS A 240 -6.86 -10.53 -9.89
N PHE A 241 -8.05 -9.94 -9.94
CA PHE A 241 -8.98 -10.15 -11.05
C PHE A 241 -8.36 -9.73 -12.38
N SER A 242 -7.75 -8.55 -12.46
CA SER A 242 -7.08 -8.07 -13.66
C SER A 242 -5.88 -8.94 -14.02
N ARG A 243 -5.08 -9.39 -13.04
CA ARG A 243 -3.98 -10.33 -13.27
C ARG A 243 -4.44 -11.63 -13.91
N ASP A 244 -5.50 -12.22 -13.37
CA ASP A 244 -5.93 -13.57 -13.75
C ASP A 244 -6.70 -13.58 -15.08
N ASN A 245 -7.20 -12.43 -15.55
CA ASN A 245 -8.09 -12.36 -16.72
C ASN A 245 -7.59 -11.43 -17.85
N TYR A 246 -6.67 -10.48 -17.59
CA TYR A 246 -6.31 -9.43 -18.55
C TYR A 246 -4.81 -9.17 -18.63
N TYR A 247 -4.19 -8.80 -17.50
CA TYR A 247 -2.83 -8.27 -17.45
C TYR A 247 -1.97 -9.13 -16.54
N PRO A 248 -1.31 -10.19 -17.05
CA PRO A 248 -0.46 -11.05 -16.23
C PRO A 248 0.62 -10.23 -15.51
N ASN A 249 1.15 -10.77 -14.43
CA ASN A 249 2.23 -10.08 -13.73
C ASN A 249 3.44 -9.85 -14.65
N VAL A 250 4.18 -8.77 -14.37
CA VAL A 250 5.37 -8.34 -15.10
C VAL A 250 6.57 -8.28 -14.15
N PRO A 251 7.81 -8.28 -14.65
CA PRO A 251 8.99 -8.04 -13.82
C PRO A 251 8.87 -6.73 -13.03
N VAL A 252 9.17 -6.77 -11.74
CA VAL A 252 9.02 -5.60 -10.87
C VAL A 252 9.93 -4.44 -11.26
N SER A 253 11.10 -4.71 -11.85
CA SER A 253 11.99 -3.67 -12.39
C SER A 253 11.34 -2.90 -13.54
N GLU A 254 10.62 -3.58 -14.44
CA GLU A 254 9.89 -2.95 -15.54
C GLU A 254 8.75 -2.08 -15.01
N ALA A 255 7.95 -2.62 -14.09
CA ALA A 255 6.83 -1.89 -13.49
C ALA A 255 7.30 -0.66 -12.69
N ALA A 256 8.39 -0.81 -11.94
CA ALA A 256 9.00 0.27 -11.18
C ALA A 256 9.54 1.38 -12.10
N ARG A 257 10.24 1.02 -13.18
CA ARG A 257 10.71 2.00 -14.18
C ARG A 257 9.56 2.75 -14.83
N TRP A 258 8.51 2.03 -15.21
CA TRP A 258 7.30 2.64 -15.76
C TRP A 258 6.75 3.71 -14.81
N LEU A 259 6.58 3.38 -13.53
CA LEU A 259 5.99 4.31 -12.57
C LEU A 259 6.89 5.53 -12.30
N LEU A 260 8.22 5.35 -12.25
CA LEU A 260 9.16 6.47 -12.14
C LEU A 260 9.11 7.40 -13.36
N SER A 261 8.93 6.83 -14.56
CA SER A 261 8.73 7.60 -15.80
C SER A 261 7.43 8.41 -15.77
N GLU A 262 6.32 7.82 -15.30
CA GLU A 262 5.04 8.53 -15.12
C GLU A 262 5.14 9.66 -14.07
N ALA A 263 6.08 9.58 -13.12
CA ALA A 263 6.39 10.67 -12.19
C ALA A 263 7.18 11.83 -12.81
N GLY A 264 7.71 11.67 -14.03
CA GLY A 264 8.65 12.60 -14.64
C GLY A 264 10.01 12.64 -13.93
N MET A 265 10.43 11.56 -13.26
CA MET A 265 11.79 11.49 -12.71
C MET A 265 12.82 11.40 -13.85
N ALA A 266 13.89 12.20 -13.74
CA ALA A 266 14.86 12.40 -14.81
C ALA A 266 15.71 11.14 -15.10
N ASN A 267 16.09 11.02 -16.37
CA ASN A 267 16.95 9.95 -16.88
C ASN A 267 18.44 10.15 -16.52
N PRO A 268 19.22 9.06 -16.40
CA PRO A 268 18.81 7.68 -16.64
C PRO A 268 18.19 7.03 -15.39
N ILE A 269 17.01 6.42 -15.57
CA ILE A 269 16.45 5.52 -14.56
C ILE A 269 17.31 4.24 -14.57
N PRO A 270 17.80 3.75 -13.41
CA PRO A 270 18.61 2.53 -13.35
C PRO A 270 17.88 1.32 -13.92
N GLU A 271 18.63 0.45 -14.60
CA GLU A 271 18.15 -0.86 -15.04
C GLU A 271 18.21 -1.89 -13.90
N ASP A 272 19.14 -1.71 -12.95
CA ASP A 272 19.33 -2.65 -11.87
C ASP A 272 18.32 -2.40 -10.70
N PRO A 273 17.85 -3.47 -10.05
CA PRO A 273 16.84 -3.36 -8.99
C PRO A 273 17.30 -2.59 -7.76
N ALA A 274 18.60 -2.61 -7.44
CA ALA A 274 19.13 -1.91 -6.28
C ALA A 274 19.15 -0.40 -6.51
N GLY A 275 19.55 0.04 -7.71
CA GLY A 275 19.45 1.42 -8.16
C GLY A 275 18.01 1.93 -8.16
N LEU A 276 17.07 1.13 -8.68
CA LEU A 276 15.64 1.45 -8.61
C LEU A 276 15.17 1.59 -7.16
N LEU A 277 15.49 0.61 -6.31
CA LEU A 277 15.10 0.64 -4.89
C LEU A 277 15.64 1.87 -4.16
N ALA A 278 16.87 2.30 -4.46
CA ALA A 278 17.46 3.50 -3.89
C ALA A 278 16.63 4.76 -4.20
N ILE A 279 16.15 4.90 -5.45
CA ILE A 279 15.28 6.02 -5.84
C ILE A 279 13.96 5.99 -5.07
N TYR A 280 13.31 4.82 -4.97
CA TYR A 280 12.07 4.69 -4.19
C TYR A 280 12.28 4.98 -2.69
N ARG A 281 13.41 4.54 -2.12
CA ARG A 281 13.79 4.84 -0.72
C ARG A 281 13.94 6.35 -0.49
N GLU A 282 14.61 7.05 -1.39
CA GLU A 282 14.79 8.50 -1.34
C GLU A 282 13.45 9.23 -1.51
N LYS A 283 12.61 8.74 -2.43
CA LYS A 283 11.28 9.29 -2.69
C LYS A 283 10.41 9.27 -1.43
N ASP A 284 10.39 8.14 -0.73
CA ASP A 284 9.61 7.95 0.50
C ASP A 284 10.12 8.86 1.63
N ARG A 285 11.45 9.00 1.79
CA ARG A 285 12.05 9.93 2.78
C ARG A 285 11.66 11.39 2.53
N ARG A 286 11.59 11.80 1.26
CA ARG A 286 11.25 13.18 0.85
C ARG A 286 9.75 13.46 0.74
N LYS A 287 8.89 12.45 0.96
CA LYS A 287 7.42 12.56 0.84
C LYS A 287 6.96 13.13 -0.51
N TYR A 288 7.58 12.70 -1.62
CA TYR A 288 7.15 13.15 -2.95
C TYR A 288 5.70 12.71 -3.22
N ALA A 289 4.83 13.69 -3.43
CA ALA A 289 3.48 13.46 -3.90
C ALA A 289 3.48 13.07 -5.39
N TRP A 290 2.66 12.08 -5.73
CA TRP A 290 2.30 11.78 -7.12
C TRP A 290 1.39 12.92 -7.63
N ARG A 291 1.67 13.42 -8.84
CA ARG A 291 0.91 14.50 -9.48
C ARG A 291 -0.34 13.97 -10.19
#